data_AF-A0A5C5WIR4-F1
#
_entry.id   AF-A0A5C5WIR4-F1
#
_cell.length_a   1.000
_cell.length_b   1.000
_cell.length_c   1.000
_cell.angle_alpha   90.00
_cell.angle_beta   90.00
_cell.angle_gamma   90.00
#
_symmetry.space_group_name_H-M   'P 1'
#
loop_
_entity.id
_entity.type
_entity.pdbx_description
1 polymer ?
#
loop_
_entity_poly.entity_id
_entity_poly.type
_entity_poly.pdbx_seq_one_letter_code
_entity_poly.pdbx_strand_id
1 'polypeptide(L)' 'MSDQEPDSPQSREDRSRWMQFAAMGVELAGMTIACLGLGYLVDYYLEAQTLYGSAFGALVGFSFAMFRFIQKATAL' A
#
# COMPACT_ATOMS: atom_id res chain seq x y z
N MET A 1 -10.23 -36.03 -19.24
CA MET A 1 -11.39 -35.13 -19.14
C MET A 1 -11.26 -34.49 -17.79
N SER A 2 -10.66 -33.29 -17.72
CA SER A 2 -10.40 -32.64 -16.44
C SER A 2 -11.73 -32.14 -15.91
N ASP A 3 -12.17 -32.68 -14.78
CA ASP A 3 -13.31 -32.20 -14.00
C ASP A 3 -13.02 -30.75 -13.60
N GLN A 4 -13.55 -29.82 -14.40
CA GLN A 4 -13.58 -28.41 -14.06
C GLN A 4 -14.68 -28.27 -13.02
N GLU A 5 -14.31 -28.39 -11.74
CA GLU A 5 -15.18 -28.02 -10.62
C GLU A 5 -15.78 -26.64 -10.97
N PRO A 6 -17.12 -26.51 -10.97
CA PRO A 6 -17.76 -25.25 -11.32
C PRO A 6 -17.29 -24.23 -10.30
N ASP A 7 -16.50 -23.26 -10.78
CA ASP A 7 -16.04 -22.08 -10.05
C ASP A 7 -17.27 -21.45 -9.39
N SER A 8 -17.50 -21.80 -8.13
CA SER A 8 -18.72 -21.49 -7.43
C SER A 8 -18.75 -19.96 -7.23
N PRO A 9 -19.93 -19.33 -7.23
CA PRO A 9 -20.01 -17.87 -7.07
C PRO A 9 -19.22 -17.36 -5.85
N GLN A 10 -19.11 -18.19 -4.81
CA GLN A 10 -18.34 -17.95 -3.59
C GLN A 10 -16.81 -17.90 -3.83
N SER A 11 -16.22 -18.78 -4.68
CA SER A 11 -14.79 -18.72 -5.00
C SER A 11 -14.41 -17.49 -5.80
N ARG A 12 -15.32 -16.99 -6.65
CA ARG A 12 -15.13 -15.75 -7.41
C ARG A 12 -15.19 -14.51 -6.54
N GLU A 13 -16.14 -14.46 -5.62
CA GLU A 13 -16.26 -13.36 -4.64
C GLU A 13 -15.04 -13.30 -3.72
N ASP A 14 -14.60 -14.44 -3.18
CA ASP A 14 -13.41 -14.50 -2.32
C ASP A 14 -12.14 -14.08 -3.10
N ARG A 15 -11.97 -14.57 -4.34
CA ARG A 15 -10.85 -14.13 -5.21
C ARG A 15 -10.91 -12.63 -5.48
N SER A 16 -12.10 -12.07 -5.70
CA SER A 16 -12.29 -10.62 -5.91
C SER A 16 -11.90 -9.81 -4.66
N ARG A 17 -12.27 -10.27 -3.46
CA ARG A 17 -11.90 -9.61 -2.19
C ARG A 17 -10.39 -9.68 -1.94
N TRP A 18 -9.76 -10.81 -2.21
CA TRP A 18 -8.30 -10.96 -2.13
C TRP A 18 -7.56 -10.03 -3.11
N MET A 19 -8.06 -9.91 -4.34
CA MET A 19 -7.50 -9.01 -5.35
C MET A 19 -7.63 -7.54 -4.93
N GLN A 20 -8.78 -7.14 -4.37
CA GLN A 20 -9.00 -5.79 -3.84
C GLN A 20 -8.07 -5.50 -2.65
N PHE A 21 -7.89 -6.46 -1.75
CA PHE A 21 -6.97 -6.34 -0.63
C PHE A 21 -5.51 -6.15 -1.08
N ALA A 22 -5.06 -6.96 -2.06
CA ALA A 22 -3.73 -6.81 -2.64
C ALA A 22 -3.54 -5.44 -3.33
N ALA A 23 -4.54 -4.98 -4.09
CA ALA A 23 -4.51 -3.67 -4.73
C ALA A 23 -4.39 -2.53 -3.71
N MET A 24 -5.13 -2.60 -2.60
CA MET A 24 -4.99 -1.63 -1.51
C MET A 24 -3.60 -1.67 -0.86
N GLY A 25 -3.00 -2.86 -0.74
CA GLY A 25 -1.63 -2.99 -0.24
C GLY A 25 -0.60 -2.34 -1.17
N VAL A 26 -0.80 -2.45 -2.49
CA VAL A 26 0.02 -1.76 -3.49
C VAL A 26 -0.16 -0.25 -3.41
N GLU A 27 -1.39 0.26 -3.26
CA GLU A 27 -1.62 1.70 -3.02
C GLU A 27 -0.87 2.19 -1.77
N LEU A 28 -0.89 1.40 -0.70
CA LEU A 28 -0.22 1.72 0.55
C LEU A 28 1.30 1.80 0.38
N ALA A 29 1.89 0.77 -0.23
CA ALA A 29 3.32 0.72 -0.47
C ALA A 29 3.75 1.87 -1.40
N GLY A 30 3.00 2.11 -2.47
CA GLY A 30 3.26 3.20 -3.41
C GLY A 30 3.23 4.57 -2.75
N MET A 31 2.24 4.84 -1.91
CA MET A 31 2.14 6.13 -1.22
C MET A 31 3.25 6.33 -0.18
N THR A 32 3.63 5.26 0.52
CA THR A 32 4.75 5.27 1.47
C THR A 32 6.07 5.58 0.75
N ILE A 33 6.34 4.89 -0.36
CA ILE A 33 7.56 5.09 -1.16
C ILE A 33 7.57 6.50 -1.76
N ALA A 34 6.43 7.01 -2.23
CA ALA A 34 6.33 8.36 -2.77
C ALA A 34 6.70 9.41 -1.71
N CYS A 35 6.15 9.30 -0.50
CA CYS A 35 6.48 10.22 0.59
C CYS A 35 7.92 10.07 1.08
N LEU A 36 8.46 8.85 1.12
CA LEU A 36 9.87 8.60 1.40
C LEU A 36 10.75 9.28 0.34
N GLY A 37 10.41 9.16 -0.94
CA GLY A 37 11.11 9.82 -2.04
C GLY A 37 11.07 11.34 -1.95
N LEU A 38 9.94 11.93 -1.54
CA LEU A 38 9.85 13.36 -1.26
C LEU A 38 10.72 13.77 -0.07
N GLY A 39 10.74 12.97 1.00
CA GLY A 39 11.65 13.19 2.13
C GLY A 39 13.12 13.10 1.74
N TYR A 40 13.45 12.18 0.83
CA TYR A 40 14.79 12.02 0.27
C TYR A 40 15.21 13.20 -0.60
N LEU A 41 14.28 13.75 -1.40
CA LEU A 41 14.52 14.98 -2.15
C LEU A 41 14.84 16.16 -1.22
N VAL A 42 14.16 16.26 -0.08
CA VAL A 42 14.43 17.28 0.94
C VAL A 42 15.82 17.07 1.58
N ASP A 43 16.15 15.84 1.97
CA ASP A 43 17.47 15.51 2.51
C ASP A 43 18.59 15.83 1.51
N TYR A 44 18.37 15.50 0.23
CA TYR A 44 19.30 15.76 -0.86
C TYR A 44 19.51 17.27 -1.07
N TYR A 45 18.44 18.06 -1.04
CA TYR A 45 18.53 19.51 -1.21
C TYR A 45 19.22 20.22 -0.04
N LEU A 46 19.09 19.68 1.17
CA LEU A 46 19.71 20.23 2.38
C LEU A 46 21.13 19.72 2.63
N GLU A 47 21.69 18.90 1.71
CA GLU A 47 22.98 18.21 1.87
C GLU A 47 23.10 17.49 3.21
N ALA A 48 21.97 17.00 3.73
CA ALA A 48 21.91 16.42 5.06
C ALA A 48 22.68 15.09 5.05
N GLN A 49 23.69 14.97 5.91
CA GLN A 49 24.41 13.69 6.09
C GLN A 49 23.53 12.60 6.71
N THR A 50 22.38 12.99 7.28
CA THR A 50 21.43 12.10 7.95
C THR A 50 20.06 12.20 7.27
N LEU A 51 19.45 11.05 7.01
CA LEU A 51 18.20 10.89 6.24
C LEU A 51 16.93 11.21 7.05
N TYR A 52 16.93 12.33 7.79
CA TYR A 52 15.83 12.68 8.68
C TYR A 52 14.55 13.01 7.93
N GLY A 53 14.64 13.71 6.81
CA GLY A 53 13.51 14.04 5.93
C GLY A 53 12.90 12.79 5.30
N SER A 54 13.73 11.85 4.85
CA SER A 54 13.31 10.55 4.33
C SER A 54 12.59 9.73 5.39
N ALA A 55 13.16 9.65 6.61
CA ALA A 55 12.57 8.94 7.72
C ALA A 55 11.22 9.55 8.12
N PHE A 56 11.14 10.89 8.21
CA PHE A 56 9.90 11.60 8.50
C PHE A 56 8.85 11.39 7.40
N GLY A 57 9.24 11.55 6.14
CA GLY A 57 8.37 11.35 4.98
C GLY A 57 7.83 9.91 4.92
N ALA A 58 8.69 8.91 5.18
CA ALA A 58 8.27 7.52 5.25
C ALA A 58 7.27 7.28 6.38
N LEU A 59 7.52 7.82 7.58
CA LEU A 59 6.70 7.59 8.76
C LEU A 59 5.32 8.25 8.63
N VAL A 60 5.28 9.48 8.12
CA VAL A 60 4.03 10.21 7.85
C VAL A 60 3.26 9.55 6.69
N GLY A 61 3.94 9.26 5.59
CA GLY A 61 3.33 8.64 4.41
C GLY A 61 2.77 7.25 4.72
N PHE A 62 3.53 6.42 5.43
CA PHE A 62 3.08 5.12 5.90
C PHE A 62 1.89 5.24 6.84
N SER A 63 1.95 6.11 7.85
CA SER A 63 0.86 6.27 8.83
C SER A 63 -0.45 6.68 8.15
N PHE A 64 -0.40 7.65 7.24
CA PHE A 64 -1.57 8.09 6.49
C PHE A 64 -2.11 7.01 5.55
N ALA A 65 -1.22 6.36 4.80
CA ALA A 65 -1.60 5.29 3.88
C ALA A 65 -2.19 4.08 4.62
N MET A 66 -1.62 3.72 5.78
CA MET A 66 -2.10 2.65 6.66
C MET A 66 -3.47 2.97 7.25
N PHE A 67 -3.69 4.21 7.72
CA PHE A 67 -5.01 4.64 8.18
C PHE A 67 -6.06 4.49 7.08
N ARG A 68 -5.75 4.95 5.86
CA ARG A 68 -6.65 4.84 4.70
C ARG A 68 -6.88 3.38 4.30
N PHE A 69 -5.85 2.55 4.37
CA PHE A 69 -5.94 1.12 4.11
C PHE A 69 -6.90 0.44 5.10
N ILE A 70 -6.75 0.70 6.40
CA ILE A 70 -7.63 0.14 7.43
C ILE A 70 -9.08 0.55 7.19
N GLN A 71 -9.34 1.84 6.92
CA GLN A 71 -10.70 2.31 6.63
C GLN A 71 -11.33 1.58 5.44
N LYS A 72 -10.58 1.41 4.35
CA LYS A 72 -11.09 0.69 3.17
C LYS A 72 -11.23 -0.81 3.40
N ALA A 73 -10.30 -1.41 4.13
CA ALA A 73 -10.32 -2.85 4.44
C ALA A 73 -11.44 -3.22 5.40
N THR A 74 -11.82 -2.33 6.33
CA THR A 74 -12.98 -2.54 7.21
C THR A 74 -14.32 -2.35 6.48
N ALA A 75 -14.34 -1.64 5.36
CA ALA A 75 -15.53 -1.45 4.52
C ALA A 75 -15.76 -2.57 3.50
N LEU A 76 -14.92 -3.62 3.51
CA LEU A 76 -14.83 -4.72 2.54
C LEU A 76 -15.31 -6.06 3.12
#